data_AF-A0A953HLS2-F1
#
_entry.id   AF-A0A953HLS2-F1
#
_cell.length_a   1.000
_cell.length_b   1.000
_cell.length_c   1.000
_cell.angle_alpha   90.00
_cell.angle_beta   90.00
_cell.angle_gamma   90.00
#
_symmetry.space_group_name_H-M   'P 1'
#
loop_
_entity.id
_entity.type
_entity.pdbx_description
1 polymer ?
#
loop_
_entity_poly.entity_id
_entity_poly.type
_entity_poly.pdbx_seq_one_letter_code
_entity_poly.pdbx_strand_id
1 'polypeptide(L)'
;MHKRFVTLISVVGLAVVAGCTVRPLYGDVTSATGPQAFASARLESIEIAPVDDRVGQEVRNHLIFLLGGGKGQPASPAYKVQLSVRATDARASSINTSRVNLDPTSGIVTVQGSYVLTDASNGERISAGTRSVQAPYDIPRQEFAALRAVRNAEDRASRELAEVLRLALAQELEQSTSKVAPADVPVSPEEAQKLGQDESEEL
;
A
#
# COMPACT_ATOMS: atom_id res chain seq x y z
N MET A 1 34.99 -20.33 -37.91
CA MET A 1 33.57 -20.12 -37.51
C MET A 1 33.35 -20.00 -35.99
N HIS A 2 34.17 -20.60 -35.11
CA HIS A 2 33.92 -20.58 -33.66
C HIS A 2 34.09 -19.21 -32.97
N LYS A 3 35.05 -18.37 -33.42
CA LYS A 3 35.28 -17.03 -32.83
C LYS A 3 34.09 -16.07 -32.97
N ARG A 4 33.25 -16.22 -34.01
CA ARG A 4 32.04 -15.41 -34.25
C ARG A 4 30.85 -15.88 -33.39
N PHE A 5 30.82 -17.16 -33.02
CA PHE A 5 29.76 -17.73 -32.19
C PHE A 5 29.96 -17.35 -30.71
N VAL A 6 31.21 -17.29 -30.25
CA VAL A 6 31.56 -16.86 -28.88
C VAL A 6 31.25 -15.37 -28.64
N THR A 7 31.42 -14.51 -29.65
CA THR A 7 31.09 -13.08 -29.52
C THR A 7 29.58 -12.83 -29.43
N LEU A 8 28.78 -13.63 -30.15
CA LEU A 8 27.31 -13.52 -30.15
C LEU A 8 26.69 -13.95 -28.81
N ILE A 9 27.23 -14.99 -28.19
CA ILE A 9 26.79 -15.46 -26.86
C ILE A 9 27.09 -14.42 -25.76
N SER A 10 28.23 -13.72 -25.85
CA SER A 10 28.63 -12.68 -24.89
C SER A 10 27.72 -11.45 -24.92
N VAL A 11 27.29 -11.01 -26.11
CA VAL A 11 26.40 -9.85 -26.27
C VAL A 11 24.98 -10.14 -25.80
N VAL A 12 24.47 -11.35 -26.03
CA VAL A 12 23.15 -11.77 -25.53
C VAL A 12 23.16 -11.89 -24.00
N GLY A 13 24.27 -12.35 -23.40
CA GLY A 13 24.42 -12.43 -21.95
C GLY A 13 24.34 -11.06 -21.25
N LEU A 14 24.90 -10.00 -21.84
CA LEU A 14 24.85 -8.65 -21.27
C LEU A 14 23.43 -8.03 -21.30
N ALA A 15 22.63 -8.33 -22.31
CA ALA A 15 21.26 -7.84 -22.43
C ALA A 15 20.31 -8.47 -21.39
N VAL A 16 20.54 -9.72 -21.00
CA VAL A 16 19.73 -10.41 -19.98
C VAL A 16 20.01 -9.87 -18.57
N VAL A 17 21.22 -9.39 -18.28
CA VAL A 17 21.55 -8.76 -16.98
C VAL A 17 20.97 -7.34 -16.86
N ALA A 18 20.75 -6.64 -17.98
CA ALA A 18 20.14 -5.32 -18.00
C ALA A 18 18.60 -5.32 -17.80
N GLY A 19 17.96 -6.50 -17.76
CA GLY A 19 16.51 -6.64 -17.58
C GLY A 19 16.01 -6.48 -16.14
N CYS A 20 16.89 -6.55 -15.14
CA CYS A 20 16.52 -6.35 -13.73
C CYS A 20 16.49 -4.85 -13.39
N THR A 21 15.44 -4.14 -13.82
CA THR A 21 15.24 -2.73 -13.43
C THR A 21 14.58 -2.66 -12.05
N VAL A 22 15.35 -2.31 -11.03
CA VAL A 22 14.81 -1.98 -9.70
C VAL A 22 14.44 -0.49 -9.72
N ARG A 23 13.15 -0.18 -9.69
CA ARG A 23 12.66 1.19 -9.54
C ARG A 23 12.33 1.42 -8.06
N PRO A 24 13.05 2.31 -7.35
CA PRO A 24 12.70 2.64 -5.98
C PRO A 24 11.35 3.37 -5.98
N LEU A 25 10.45 2.95 -5.09
CA LEU A 25 9.16 3.63 -4.90
C LEU A 25 9.32 5.05 -4.33
N TYR A 26 10.45 5.32 -3.65
CA TYR A 26 10.75 6.58 -2.96
C TYR A 26 12.14 7.17 -3.32
N GLY A 27 12.76 6.79 -4.45
CA GLY A 27 14.14 7.20 -4.77
C GLY A 27 14.26 8.65 -5.27
N ASP A 28 15.00 9.48 -4.53
CA ASP A 28 15.38 10.87 -4.81
C ASP A 28 14.29 11.79 -5.41
N VAL A 29 13.60 12.47 -4.50
CA VAL A 29 12.73 13.64 -4.69
C VAL A 29 13.46 14.91 -5.17
N THR A 30 14.69 14.80 -5.69
CA THR A 30 15.51 15.96 -6.11
C THR A 30 14.99 16.64 -7.37
N SER A 31 14.08 16.00 -8.11
CA SER A 31 13.26 16.67 -9.13
C SER A 31 11.84 16.85 -8.63
N ALA A 32 11.49 18.07 -8.23
CA ALA A 32 10.12 18.48 -7.88
C ALA A 32 9.11 18.29 -9.04
N THR A 33 9.59 17.97 -10.25
CA THR A 33 8.81 17.72 -11.46
C THR A 33 8.93 16.28 -11.98
N GLY A 34 9.60 15.39 -11.23
CA GLY A 34 9.80 13.99 -11.62
C GLY A 34 8.57 13.12 -11.34
N PRO A 35 8.40 11.97 -12.03
CA PRO A 35 7.28 11.04 -11.84
C PRO A 35 7.03 10.61 -10.38
N GLN A 36 8.06 10.66 -9.53
CA GLN A 36 7.98 10.27 -8.12
C GLN A 36 7.34 11.35 -7.23
N ALA A 37 7.48 12.64 -7.57
CA ALA A 37 6.76 13.72 -6.87
C ALA A 37 5.23 13.62 -7.11
N PHE A 38 4.84 13.13 -8.29
CA PHE A 38 3.44 12.83 -8.60
C PHE A 38 2.92 11.63 -7.80
N ALA A 39 3.75 10.60 -7.55
CA ALA A 39 3.36 9.46 -6.73
C ALA A 39 3.10 9.84 -5.27
N SER A 40 3.95 10.69 -4.67
CA SER A 40 3.72 11.21 -3.31
C SER A 40 2.47 12.10 -3.24
N ALA A 41 2.27 12.99 -4.22
CA ALA A 41 1.09 13.85 -4.27
C ALA A 41 -0.23 13.06 -4.36
N ARG A 42 -0.22 11.91 -5.07
CA ARG A 42 -1.38 11.01 -5.15
C ARG A 42 -1.65 10.26 -3.86
N LEU A 43 -0.61 9.90 -3.11
CA LEU A 43 -0.79 9.30 -1.79
C LEU A 43 -1.35 10.31 -0.79
N GLU A 44 -0.92 11.57 -0.86
CA GLU A 44 -1.44 12.67 -0.05
C GLU A 44 -2.92 12.97 -0.34
N SER A 45 -3.45 12.59 -1.51
CA SER A 45 -4.85 12.82 -1.90
C SER A 45 -5.81 11.67 -1.56
N ILE A 46 -5.34 10.67 -0.79
CA ILE A 46 -6.17 9.57 -0.31
C ILE A 46 -6.85 9.96 1.02
N GLU A 47 -8.18 9.85 1.06
CA GLU A 47 -8.96 9.87 2.29
C GLU A 47 -9.11 8.45 2.86
N ILE A 48 -8.85 8.28 4.17
CA ILE A 48 -9.14 7.02 4.89
C ILE A 48 -10.47 7.15 5.64
N ALA A 49 -11.44 6.31 5.28
CA ALA A 49 -12.77 6.27 5.93
C ALA A 49 -12.66 6.02 7.45
N PRO A 50 -13.62 6.50 8.26
CA PRO A 50 -13.67 6.20 9.69
C PRO A 50 -13.74 4.70 9.99
N VAL A 51 -13.27 4.34 11.18
CA VAL A 51 -13.28 2.98 11.74
C VAL A 51 -13.71 3.06 13.21
N ASP A 52 -14.39 2.02 13.70
CA ASP A 52 -15.08 2.09 14.99
C ASP A 52 -14.35 1.38 16.14
N ASP A 53 -13.27 0.64 15.84
CA ASP A 53 -12.52 -0.12 16.82
C ASP A 53 -11.14 0.50 17.11
N ARG A 54 -10.60 0.22 18.31
CA ARG A 54 -9.33 0.79 18.76
C ARG A 54 -8.16 0.43 17.84
N VAL A 55 -8.03 -0.84 17.44
CA VAL A 55 -6.90 -1.31 16.65
C VAL A 55 -7.00 -0.75 15.23
N GLY A 56 -8.19 -0.76 14.65
CA GLY A 56 -8.50 -0.07 13.40
C GLY A 56 -8.13 1.40 13.46
N GLN A 57 -8.46 2.09 14.55
CA GLN A 57 -8.14 3.50 14.71
C GLN A 57 -6.63 3.76 14.82
N GLU A 58 -5.87 2.88 15.48
CA GLU A 58 -4.39 2.96 15.49
C GLU A 58 -3.80 2.79 14.08
N VAL A 59 -4.25 1.79 13.33
CA VAL A 59 -3.83 1.59 11.93
C VAL A 59 -4.19 2.83 11.09
N ARG A 60 -5.43 3.32 11.23
CA ARG A 60 -5.93 4.50 10.51
C ARG A 60 -5.10 5.75 10.82
N ASN A 61 -4.81 6.02 12.09
CA ASN A 61 -4.02 7.17 12.51
C ASN A 61 -2.61 7.14 11.91
N HIS A 62 -1.94 5.98 12.01
CA HIS A 62 -0.62 5.79 11.42
C HIS A 62 -0.67 5.94 9.89
N LEU A 63 -1.68 5.36 9.23
CA LEU A 63 -1.82 5.44 7.79
C LEU A 63 -2.08 6.89 7.31
N ILE A 64 -2.95 7.63 7.99
CA ILE A 64 -3.18 9.07 7.71
C ILE A 64 -1.88 9.87 7.85
N PHE A 65 -1.13 9.63 8.93
CA PHE A 65 0.13 10.32 9.15
C PHE A 65 1.12 10.04 8.02
N LEU A 66 1.27 8.78 7.61
CA LEU A 66 2.22 8.38 6.58
C LEU A 66 1.81 8.82 5.17
N LEU A 67 0.50 8.89 4.88
CA LEU A 67 -0.01 9.35 3.59
C LEU A 67 0.07 10.87 3.45
N GLY A 68 -0.36 11.61 4.48
CA GLY A 68 -0.40 13.08 4.48
C GLY A 68 0.87 13.76 4.96
N GLY A 69 1.92 13.01 5.33
CA GLY A 69 3.15 13.55 5.91
C GLY A 69 2.92 14.38 7.19
N GLY A 70 1.92 14.01 7.99
CA GLY A 70 1.52 14.73 9.20
C GLY A 70 0.54 15.90 9.01
N LYS A 71 0.14 16.23 7.78
CA LYS A 71 -0.86 17.28 7.50
C LYS A 71 -2.30 16.86 7.82
N GLY A 72 -2.54 15.58 8.09
CA GLY A 72 -3.87 15.01 8.31
C GLY A 72 -4.52 14.53 7.01
N GLN A 73 -5.85 14.47 7.01
CA GLN A 73 -6.65 14.04 5.86
C GLN A 73 -6.79 15.18 4.83
N PRO A 74 -6.82 14.89 3.53
CA PRO A 74 -6.99 15.90 2.49
C PRO A 74 -8.39 16.54 2.54
N ALA A 75 -8.47 17.86 2.33
CA ALA A 75 -9.75 18.57 2.27
C ALA A 75 -10.57 18.24 1.00
N SER A 76 -9.88 17.91 -0.08
CA SER A 76 -10.47 17.50 -1.37
C SER A 76 -9.79 16.23 -1.86
N PRO A 77 -10.19 15.05 -1.37
CA PRO A 77 -9.59 13.78 -1.76
C PRO A 77 -9.88 13.43 -3.22
N ALA A 78 -8.87 12.91 -3.91
CA ALA A 78 -9.06 12.29 -5.23
C ALA A 78 -9.43 10.81 -5.10
N TYR A 79 -9.04 10.17 -3.99
CA TYR A 79 -9.27 8.76 -3.73
C TYR A 79 -9.83 8.55 -2.33
N LYS A 80 -10.61 7.51 -2.15
CA LYS A 80 -11.13 7.07 -0.86
C LYS A 80 -10.73 5.62 -0.59
N VAL A 81 -10.35 5.35 0.65
CA VAL A 81 -10.05 3.99 1.13
C VAL A 81 -11.05 3.62 2.21
N GLN A 82 -11.84 2.60 1.95
CA GLN A 82 -12.58 1.90 2.99
C GLN A 82 -11.65 0.90 3.66
N LEU A 83 -11.45 1.04 4.97
CA LEU A 83 -10.55 0.20 5.77
C LEU A 83 -11.36 -0.67 6.74
N SER A 84 -11.04 -1.95 6.83
CA SER A 84 -11.54 -2.87 7.85
C SER A 84 -10.35 -3.58 8.51
N VAL A 85 -10.26 -3.50 9.84
CA VAL A 85 -9.14 -4.08 10.60
C VAL A 85 -9.66 -5.14 11.57
N ARG A 86 -8.87 -6.21 11.74
CA ARG A 86 -9.12 -7.25 12.72
C ARG A 86 -7.82 -7.62 13.43
N ALA A 87 -7.82 -7.55 14.76
CA ALA A 87 -6.79 -8.15 15.59
C ALA A 87 -7.19 -9.55 16.03
N THR A 88 -6.24 -10.47 16.06
CA THR A 88 -6.39 -11.81 16.64
C THR A 88 -5.18 -12.11 17.50
N ASP A 89 -5.42 -12.55 18.73
CA ASP A 89 -4.39 -12.99 19.65
C ASP A 89 -4.38 -14.53 19.71
N ALA A 90 -3.24 -15.12 19.34
CA ALA A 90 -3.02 -16.56 19.34
C ALA A 90 -1.96 -16.92 20.39
N ARG A 91 -2.35 -17.76 21.36
CA ARG A 91 -1.48 -18.30 22.40
C ARG A 91 -1.82 -19.77 22.67
N ALA A 92 -0.86 -20.54 23.19
CA ALA A 92 -1.08 -21.94 23.54
C ALA A 92 -2.11 -22.08 24.68
N SER A 93 -2.77 -23.24 24.75
CA SER A 93 -3.68 -23.56 25.86
C SER A 93 -2.90 -23.90 27.12
N SER A 94 -3.45 -23.57 28.29
CA SER A 94 -2.86 -23.98 29.56
C SER A 94 -3.15 -25.45 29.86
N ILE A 95 -2.14 -26.15 30.37
CA ILE A 95 -2.25 -27.55 30.81
C ILE A 95 -1.96 -27.58 32.30
N ASN A 96 -3.03 -27.57 33.09
CA ASN A 96 -2.97 -27.58 34.54
C ASN A 96 -3.57 -28.90 35.07
N THR A 97 -2.74 -29.70 35.74
CA THR A 97 -3.08 -30.97 36.38
C THR A 97 -2.64 -30.91 37.84
N SER A 98 -3.04 -31.89 38.66
CA SER A 98 -2.56 -31.97 40.06
C SER A 98 -1.04 -32.11 40.22
N ARG A 99 -0.31 -32.40 39.12
CA ARG A 99 1.15 -32.67 39.14
C ARG A 99 1.97 -31.65 38.37
N VAL A 100 1.36 -30.91 37.45
CA VAL A 100 2.04 -30.04 36.48
C VAL A 100 1.14 -28.85 36.18
N ASN A 101 1.72 -27.66 36.18
CA ASN A 101 1.08 -26.44 35.68
C ASN A 101 1.93 -25.88 34.53
N LEU A 102 1.34 -25.79 33.34
CA LEU A 102 1.98 -25.29 32.13
C LEU A 102 1.09 -24.21 31.52
N ASP A 103 1.36 -22.97 31.90
CA ASP A 103 0.73 -21.80 31.30
C ASP A 103 1.57 -21.29 30.11
N PRO A 104 0.93 -20.74 29.07
CA PRO A 104 1.65 -20.14 27.94
C PRO A 104 2.50 -18.96 28.41
N THR A 105 3.78 -18.93 28.01
CA THR A 105 4.71 -17.85 28.35
C THR A 105 4.87 -16.82 27.23
N SER A 106 4.27 -17.07 26.07
CA SER A 106 4.29 -16.17 24.92
C SER A 106 3.07 -16.36 24.02
N GLY A 107 2.82 -15.38 23.17
CA GLY A 107 1.76 -15.39 22.17
C GLY A 107 2.14 -14.55 20.94
N ILE A 108 1.27 -14.57 19.94
CA ILE A 108 1.41 -13.79 18.71
C ILE A 108 0.10 -13.05 18.47
N VAL A 109 0.17 -11.72 18.42
CA VAL A 109 -0.91 -10.89 17.90
C VAL A 109 -0.76 -10.77 16.39
N THR A 110 -1.83 -11.04 15.65
CA THR A 110 -1.93 -10.79 14.22
C THR A 110 -2.93 -9.68 13.98
N VAL A 111 -2.50 -8.59 13.34
CA VAL A 111 -3.39 -7.51 12.88
C VAL A 111 -3.52 -7.63 11.37
N GLN A 112 -4.75 -7.82 10.90
CA GLN A 112 -5.09 -7.92 9.48
C GLN A 112 -5.91 -6.69 9.07
N GLY A 113 -5.52 -6.04 7.98
CA GLY A 113 -6.24 -4.94 7.36
C GLY A 113 -6.69 -5.32 5.96
N SER A 114 -7.99 -5.18 5.71
CA SER A 114 -8.58 -5.26 4.36
C SER A 114 -8.97 -3.87 3.91
N TYR A 115 -8.69 -3.55 2.65
CA TYR A 115 -8.95 -2.23 2.09
C TYR A 115 -9.64 -2.31 0.73
N VAL A 116 -10.43 -1.29 0.42
CA VAL A 116 -10.99 -1.03 -0.91
C VAL A 116 -10.64 0.40 -1.28
N LEU A 117 -9.92 0.58 -2.40
CA LEU A 117 -9.55 1.87 -2.96
C LEU A 117 -10.53 2.24 -4.07
N THR A 118 -11.13 3.41 -3.98
CA THR A 118 -12.08 3.96 -4.96
C THR A 118 -11.69 5.36 -5.40
N ASP A 119 -12.00 5.72 -6.64
CA ASP A 119 -11.94 7.09 -7.11
C ASP A 119 -13.07 7.92 -6.44
N ALA A 120 -12.74 9.10 -5.93
CA ALA A 120 -13.68 9.93 -5.17
C ALA A 120 -14.72 10.63 -6.05
N SER A 121 -14.43 10.81 -7.35
CA SER A 121 -15.29 11.55 -8.30
C SER A 121 -16.43 10.70 -8.84
N ASN A 122 -16.13 9.45 -9.22
CA ASN A 122 -17.09 8.54 -9.87
C ASN A 122 -17.45 7.32 -9.00
N GLY A 123 -16.74 7.09 -7.89
CA GLY A 123 -16.96 5.94 -7.00
C GLY A 123 -16.47 4.60 -7.55
N GLU A 124 -15.74 4.60 -8.67
CA GLU A 124 -15.21 3.38 -9.29
C GLU A 124 -14.15 2.73 -8.40
N ARG A 125 -14.22 1.42 -8.28
CA ARG A 125 -13.24 0.63 -7.54
C ARG A 125 -11.96 0.49 -8.35
N ILE A 126 -10.88 1.10 -7.85
CA ILE A 126 -9.55 1.01 -8.43
C ILE A 126 -8.91 -0.33 -8.05
N SER A 127 -8.90 -0.66 -6.75
CA SER A 127 -8.27 -1.88 -6.25
C SER A 127 -8.81 -2.28 -4.88
N ALA A 128 -8.41 -3.46 -4.42
CA ALA A 128 -8.64 -3.91 -3.05
C ALA A 128 -7.68 -5.03 -2.69
N GLY A 129 -7.46 -5.22 -1.40
CA GLY A 129 -6.66 -6.32 -0.93
C GLY A 129 -6.67 -6.46 0.58
N THR A 130 -5.94 -7.46 1.04
CA THR A 130 -5.74 -7.75 2.45
C THR A 130 -4.26 -7.85 2.75
N ARG A 131 -3.85 -7.30 3.88
CA ARG A 131 -2.47 -7.37 4.42
C ARG A 131 -2.54 -7.73 5.90
N SER A 132 -1.49 -8.34 6.41
CA SER A 132 -1.41 -8.70 7.83
C SER A 132 0.00 -8.59 8.36
N VAL A 133 0.13 -8.20 9.62
CA VAL A 133 1.39 -8.17 10.36
C VAL A 133 1.23 -8.92 11.66
N GLN A 134 2.29 -9.63 12.06
CA GLN A 134 2.35 -10.37 13.31
C GLN A 134 3.33 -9.70 14.27
N ALA A 135 2.97 -9.64 15.55
CA ALA A 135 3.82 -9.17 16.63
C ALA A 135 3.83 -10.21 17.76
N PRO A 136 4.97 -10.88 18.01
CA PRO A 136 5.11 -11.76 19.16
C PRO A 136 5.21 -10.95 20.46
N TYR A 137 4.79 -11.56 21.56
CA TYR A 137 4.89 -10.96 22.90
C TYR A 137 5.05 -12.03 23.98
N ASP A 138 5.62 -11.62 25.12
CA ASP A 138 5.76 -12.48 26.30
C ASP A 138 4.58 -12.31 27.26
N ILE A 139 4.22 -13.39 27.94
CA ILE A 139 3.12 -13.44 28.91
C ILE A 139 3.72 -13.48 30.31
N PRO A 140 3.88 -12.32 30.99
CA PRO A 140 4.31 -12.29 32.38
C PRO A 140 3.22 -12.84 33.31
N ARG A 141 3.62 -13.32 34.49
CA ARG A 141 2.69 -13.86 35.52
C ARG A 141 1.72 -12.82 36.11
N GLN A 142 2.03 -11.53 35.98
CA GLN A 142 1.18 -10.46 36.50
C GLN A 142 0.14 -10.10 35.42
N GLU A 143 -1.13 -10.26 35.73
CA GLU A 143 -2.22 -10.22 34.75
C GLU A 143 -2.32 -8.87 34.01
N PHE A 144 -2.14 -7.75 34.72
CA PHE A 144 -2.17 -6.44 34.09
C PHE A 144 -1.01 -6.26 33.09
N ALA A 145 0.18 -6.76 33.41
CA ALA A 145 1.35 -6.74 32.55
C ALA A 145 1.15 -7.65 31.32
N ALA A 146 0.46 -8.77 31.48
CA ALA A 146 0.07 -9.63 30.36
C ALA A 146 -0.91 -8.91 29.42
N LEU A 147 -1.94 -8.25 29.96
CA LEU A 147 -2.85 -7.43 29.16
C LEU A 147 -2.13 -6.26 28.47
N ARG A 148 -1.17 -5.62 29.14
CA ARG A 148 -0.35 -4.55 28.55
C ARG A 148 0.59 -5.07 27.46
N ALA A 149 1.11 -6.29 27.60
CA ALA A 149 1.95 -6.92 26.58
C ALA A 149 1.17 -7.18 25.28
N VAL A 150 -0.06 -7.69 25.38
CA VAL A 150 -0.96 -7.84 24.21
C VAL A 150 -1.22 -6.49 23.54
N ARG A 151 -1.61 -5.46 24.32
CA ARG A 151 -1.86 -4.12 23.77
C ARG A 151 -0.62 -3.55 23.07
N ASN A 152 0.56 -3.72 23.65
CA ASN A 152 1.80 -3.29 23.02
C ASN A 152 2.05 -4.01 21.70
N ALA A 153 1.78 -5.31 21.62
CA ALA A 153 1.90 -6.09 20.39
C ALA A 153 0.90 -5.62 19.32
N GLU A 154 -0.35 -5.34 19.70
CA GLU A 154 -1.35 -4.73 18.81
C GLU A 154 -0.88 -3.38 18.26
N ASP A 155 -0.35 -2.50 19.11
CA ASP A 155 0.10 -1.16 18.68
C ASP A 155 1.33 -1.23 17.75
N ARG A 156 2.26 -2.17 18.00
CA ARG A 156 3.39 -2.41 17.09
C ARG A 156 2.91 -2.95 15.75
N ALA A 157 2.09 -4.01 15.76
CA ALA A 157 1.55 -4.59 14.53
C ALA A 157 0.70 -3.59 13.74
N SER A 158 -0.02 -2.70 14.41
CA SER A 158 -0.84 -1.66 13.75
C SER A 158 0.01 -0.63 13.00
N ARG A 159 1.11 -0.17 13.61
CA ARG A 159 2.07 0.75 12.98
C ARG A 159 2.70 0.12 11.73
N GLU A 160 3.16 -1.12 11.86
CA GLU A 160 3.77 -1.85 10.74
C GLU A 160 2.75 -2.15 9.63
N LEU A 161 1.50 -2.51 9.99
CA LEU A 161 0.44 -2.74 9.02
C LEU A 161 0.14 -1.47 8.22
N ALA A 162 0.18 -0.28 8.86
CA ALA A 162 -0.02 0.98 8.16
C ALA A 162 1.08 1.23 7.10
N GLU A 163 2.34 0.91 7.39
CA GLU A 163 3.43 0.99 6.39
C GLU A 163 3.22 0.01 5.22
N VAL A 164 2.85 -1.23 5.53
CA VAL A 164 2.56 -2.25 4.51
C VAL A 164 1.36 -1.83 3.63
N LEU A 165 0.32 -1.26 4.23
CA LEU A 165 -0.85 -0.76 3.50
C LEU A 165 -0.48 0.45 2.63
N ARG A 166 0.30 1.40 3.15
CA ARG A 166 0.79 2.54 2.36
C ARG A 166 1.57 2.09 1.14
N LEU A 167 2.48 1.13 1.32
CA LEU A 167 3.25 0.54 0.24
C LEU A 167 2.34 -0.16 -0.78
N ALA A 168 1.31 -0.88 -0.31
CA ALA A 168 0.33 -1.49 -1.22
C ALA A 168 -0.43 -0.43 -2.02
N LEU A 169 -0.99 0.59 -1.37
CA LEU A 169 -1.73 1.67 -2.04
C LEU A 169 -0.87 2.41 -3.08
N ALA A 170 0.39 2.67 -2.77
CA ALA A 170 1.33 3.28 -3.71
C ALA A 170 1.51 2.45 -4.98
N GLN A 171 1.70 1.13 -4.83
CA GLN A 171 1.81 0.22 -5.97
C GLN A 171 0.52 0.14 -6.79
N GLU A 172 -0.64 0.07 -6.16
CA GLU A 172 -1.94 -0.02 -6.86
C GLU A 172 -2.24 1.27 -7.67
N LEU A 173 -1.88 2.44 -7.13
CA LEU A 173 -2.03 3.73 -7.83
C LEU A 173 -1.07 3.87 -9.02
N GLU A 174 0.13 3.30 -8.93
CA GLU A 174 1.05 3.23 -10.08
C GLU A 174 0.52 2.27 -11.16
N GLN A 175 0.05 1.09 -10.77
CA GLN A 175 -0.46 0.07 -11.72
C GLN A 175 -1.74 0.49 -12.43
N SER A 176 -2.69 1.09 -11.72
CA SER A 176 -3.93 1.62 -12.33
C SER A 176 -3.63 2.67 -13.40
N THR A 177 -2.58 3.48 -13.22
CA THR A 177 -2.15 4.45 -14.24
C THR A 177 -1.61 3.77 -15.49
N SER A 178 -0.85 2.68 -15.35
CA SER A 178 -0.35 1.92 -16.50
C SER A 178 -1.49 1.26 -17.29
N LYS A 179 -2.62 0.96 -16.64
CA LYS A 179 -3.83 0.46 -17.32
C LYS A 179 -4.56 1.57 -18.09
N VAL A 180 -4.28 2.84 -17.80
CA VAL A 180 -5.02 4.03 -18.28
C VAL A 180 -4.19 4.92 -19.26
N ALA A 181 -3.07 4.47 -19.85
CA ALA A 181 -2.35 5.28 -20.87
C ALA A 181 -1.72 4.45 -22.02
N PRO A 182 -1.73 4.89 -23.31
CA PRO A 182 -2.44 6.00 -23.97
C PRO A 182 -3.34 5.51 -25.14
N ALA A 183 -4.65 5.48 -24.95
CA ALA A 183 -5.61 5.35 -26.07
C ALA A 183 -6.62 6.50 -26.14
N ASP A 184 -6.76 7.28 -25.06
CA ASP A 184 -7.75 8.37 -24.97
C ASP A 184 -7.13 9.78 -25.13
N VAL A 185 -5.89 9.88 -25.61
CA VAL A 185 -5.41 11.13 -26.21
C VAL A 185 -5.65 10.99 -27.70
N PRO A 186 -6.55 11.77 -28.33
CA PRO A 186 -6.61 11.80 -29.79
C PRO A 186 -5.31 12.42 -30.29
N VAL A 187 -4.34 11.59 -30.68
CA VAL A 187 -3.07 11.99 -31.31
C VAL A 187 -3.12 11.83 -32.82
N SER A 188 -4.31 11.82 -33.44
CA SER A 188 -4.39 11.92 -34.90
C SER A 188 -4.47 13.40 -35.30
N PRO A 189 -3.49 13.93 -36.07
CA PRO A 189 -3.61 15.26 -36.69
C PRO A 189 -4.85 15.40 -37.59
N GLU A 190 -5.48 14.27 -37.95
CA GLU A 190 -6.67 14.19 -38.80
C GLU A 190 -7.97 14.56 -38.06
N GLU A 191 -8.05 14.32 -36.74
CA GLU A 191 -9.26 14.66 -35.95
C GLU A 191 -9.29 16.13 -35.51
N ALA A 192 -8.11 16.76 -35.32
CA ALA A 192 -8.01 18.19 -35.06
C ALA A 192 -8.43 19.05 -36.27
N GLN A 193 -8.31 18.53 -37.50
CA GLN A 193 -8.75 19.24 -38.71
C GLN A 193 -10.26 19.17 -38.90
N LYS A 194 -10.93 18.10 -38.46
CA LYS A 194 -12.40 18.02 -38.53
C LYS A 194 -13.10 18.99 -37.58
N LEU A 195 -12.52 19.25 -36.40
CA LEU A 195 -13.11 20.18 -35.44
C LEU A 195 -12.99 21.65 -35.87
N GLY A 196 -12.01 22.00 -36.72
CA GLY A 196 -11.87 23.33 -37.30
C GLY A 196 -12.66 23.57 -38.59
N GLN A 197 -13.27 22.52 -39.16
CA GLN A 197 -14.04 22.63 -40.41
C GLN A 197 -15.54 22.89 -40.16
N ASP A 198 -16.09 22.37 -39.06
CA ASP A 198 -17.50 22.57 -38.70
C ASP A 198 -17.81 24.01 -38.24
N GLU A 199 -16.83 24.76 -37.70
CA GLU A 199 -17.05 26.17 -37.32
C GLU A 199 -17.09 27.14 -38.54
N SER A 200 -16.82 26.65 -39.76
CA SER A 200 -16.85 27.47 -40.98
C SER A 200 -18.11 27.31 -41.85
N GLU A 201 -19.08 26.49 -41.44
CA GLU A 201 -20.40 26.38 -42.11
C GLU A 201 -21.58 26.98 -41.31
N GLU A 202 -21.31 27.75 -40.25
CA GLU A 202 -22.35 28.50 -39.51
C GLU A 202 -22.15 30.03 -39.58
N LEU A 203 -21.87 30.54 -40.79
CA LEU A 203 -22.07 31.93 -41.20
C LEU A 203 -23.02 32.02 -42.40
#